data_AF-K0C3Z2-F1
#
_entry.id   AF-K0C3Z2-F1
#
_cell.length_a   1.000
_cell.length_b   1.000
_cell.length_c   1.000
_cell.angle_alpha   90.00
_cell.angle_beta   90.00
_cell.angle_gamma   90.00
#
_symmetry.space_group_name_H-M   'P 1'
#
loop_
_entity.id
_entity.type
_entity.pdbx_description
1 polymer ?
#
loop_
_entity_poly.entity_id
_entity_poly.type
_entity_poly.pdbx_seq_one_letter_code
_entity_poly.pdbx_strand_id
1 'polypeptide(L)'
;MLLAFILLTLVVLALVYYKKKTPHTSSKANTSTERQQQRIQSMIDSKKYWGFYIEPRDEKNCCTSVLALRKKHFPINSVPALPLDDCSKKICHCKHVGLVEKRRPVYQRRRTNDRRGSIRFEEVSDRRSHSDRRSSNWVQHRH
;
A
#
# COMPACT_ATOMS: atom_id res chain seq x y z
N MET A 1 -54.82 7.78 -34.32
CA MET A 1 -54.27 6.46 -33.92
C MET A 1 -52.82 6.29 -34.32
N LEU A 2 -52.44 6.37 -35.62
CA LEU A 2 -51.03 6.22 -36.07
C LEU A 2 -50.04 7.21 -35.43
N LEU A 3 -50.42 8.49 -35.30
CA LEU A 3 -49.57 9.51 -34.66
C LEU A 3 -49.30 9.22 -33.17
N ALA A 4 -50.26 8.64 -32.46
CA ALA A 4 -50.09 8.26 -31.06
C ALA A 4 -49.10 7.09 -30.91
N PHE A 5 -49.15 6.13 -31.83
CA PHE A 5 -48.18 5.03 -31.86
C PHE A 5 -46.77 5.50 -32.19
N ILE A 6 -46.60 6.47 -33.11
CA ILE A 6 -45.30 7.04 -33.47
C ILE A 6 -44.68 7.81 -32.29
N LEU A 7 -45.48 8.59 -31.55
CA LEU A 7 -44.99 9.28 -30.36
C LEU A 7 -44.58 8.28 -29.26
N LEU A 8 -45.35 7.21 -29.08
CA LEU A 8 -45.05 6.18 -28.09
C LEU A 8 -43.75 5.43 -28.42
N THR A 9 -43.50 5.11 -29.70
CA THR A 9 -42.24 4.46 -30.10
C THR A 9 -41.03 5.37 -29.93
N LEU A 10 -41.15 6.67 -30.22
CA LEU A 10 -40.07 7.64 -29.99
C LEU A 10 -39.72 7.79 -28.51
N VAL A 11 -40.71 7.82 -27.61
CA VAL A 11 -40.49 7.87 -26.16
C VAL A 11 -39.78 6.61 -25.66
N VAL A 12 -40.20 5.43 -26.13
CA VAL A 12 -39.55 4.15 -25.77
C VAL A 12 -38.11 4.10 -26.27
N LEU A 13 -37.85 4.52 -27.51
CA LEU A 13 -36.50 4.58 -28.08
C LEU A 13 -35.61 5.57 -27.31
N ALA A 14 -36.14 6.73 -26.92
CA ALA A 14 -35.42 7.70 -26.11
C ALA A 14 -35.06 7.10 -24.73
N LEU A 15 -36.02 6.47 -24.04
CA LEU A 15 -35.77 5.81 -22.76
C LEU A 15 -34.69 4.72 -22.87
N VAL A 16 -34.74 3.89 -23.92
CA VAL A 16 -33.70 2.86 -24.18
C VAL A 16 -32.34 3.50 -24.45
N TYR A 17 -32.28 4.59 -25.23
CA TYR A 17 -31.04 5.31 -25.49
C TYR A 17 -30.44 5.91 -24.21
N TYR A 18 -31.27 6.52 -23.35
CA TYR A 18 -30.81 7.06 -22.07
C TYR A 18 -30.35 5.97 -21.09
N LYS A 19 -31.02 4.80 -21.02
CA LYS A 19 -30.55 3.66 -20.21
C LYS A 19 -29.30 2.99 -20.77
N LYS A 20 -29.09 3.04 -22.09
CA LYS A 20 -27.84 2.54 -22.71
C LYS A 20 -26.67 3.51 -22.50
N LYS A 21 -26.96 4.82 -22.39
CA LYS A 21 -25.96 5.87 -22.12
C LYS A 21 -25.59 5.97 -20.64
N THR A 22 -26.39 5.44 -19.72
CA THR A 22 -25.90 5.22 -18.34
C THR A 22 -24.84 4.12 -18.36
N PRO A 23 -23.58 4.42 -18.02
CA PRO A 23 -22.54 3.40 -17.97
C PRO A 23 -22.90 2.39 -16.87
N HIS A 24 -23.36 1.20 -17.26
CA HIS A 24 -23.45 0.04 -16.37
C HIS A 24 -22.03 -0.42 -16.00
N THR A 25 -21.36 0.30 -15.11
CA THR A 25 -20.01 -0.02 -14.61
C THR A 25 -19.93 -0.03 -13.08
N SER A 26 -20.96 -0.49 -12.37
CA SER A 26 -20.98 -0.40 -10.90
C SER A 26 -21.30 -1.69 -10.14
N SER A 27 -22.01 -2.68 -10.71
CA SER A 27 -22.39 -3.89 -9.95
C SER A 27 -21.21 -4.78 -9.50
N LYS A 28 -20.17 -4.94 -10.35
CA LYS A 28 -18.97 -5.74 -9.98
C LYS A 28 -17.96 -4.98 -9.11
N ALA A 29 -17.95 -3.65 -9.16
CA ALA A 29 -17.04 -2.82 -8.37
C ALA A 29 -17.51 -2.67 -6.91
N ASN A 30 -18.82 -2.62 -6.70
CA ASN A 30 -19.40 -2.51 -5.35
C ASN A 30 -19.16 -3.79 -4.55
N THR A 31 -19.36 -4.96 -5.18
CA THR A 31 -19.12 -6.27 -4.55
C THR A 31 -17.64 -6.50 -4.18
N SER A 32 -16.68 -5.97 -4.94
CA SER A 32 -15.26 -6.08 -4.58
C SER A 32 -14.89 -5.20 -3.41
N THR A 33 -15.49 -4.01 -3.31
CA THR A 33 -15.23 -3.02 -2.27
C THR A 33 -15.77 -3.48 -0.92
N GLU A 34 -17.01 -3.96 -0.89
CA GLU A 34 -17.61 -4.53 0.33
C GLU A 34 -16.80 -5.71 0.87
N ARG A 35 -16.34 -6.62 0.00
CA ARG A 35 -15.47 -7.73 0.38
C ARG A 35 -14.13 -7.27 0.97
N GLN A 36 -13.55 -6.20 0.44
CA GLN A 36 -12.32 -5.62 0.98
C GLN A 36 -12.56 -5.02 2.37
N GLN A 37 -13.67 -4.30 2.57
CA GLN A 37 -14.05 -3.74 3.86
C GLN A 37 -14.30 -4.84 4.92
N GLN A 38 -15.09 -5.86 4.58
CA GLN A 38 -15.33 -7.02 5.46
C GLN A 38 -14.03 -7.74 5.84
N ARG A 39 -13.07 -7.83 4.91
CA ARG A 39 -11.76 -8.42 5.18
C ARG A 39 -10.95 -7.60 6.19
N ILE A 40 -10.97 -6.27 6.10
CA ILE A 40 -10.28 -5.42 7.07
C ILE A 40 -10.95 -5.56 8.43
N GLN A 41 -12.28 -5.53 8.48
CA GLN A 41 -13.03 -5.65 9.73
C GLN A 41 -12.72 -6.97 10.43
N SER A 42 -12.73 -8.10 9.71
CA SER A 42 -12.34 -9.39 10.31
C SER A 42 -10.89 -9.43 10.80
N MET A 43 -9.97 -8.70 10.17
CA MET A 43 -8.61 -8.55 10.69
C MET A 43 -8.57 -7.68 11.96
N ILE A 44 -9.35 -6.60 12.02
CA ILE A 44 -9.47 -5.76 13.22
C ILE A 44 -10.04 -6.57 14.38
N ASP A 45 -11.12 -7.31 14.14
CA ASP A 45 -11.83 -8.12 15.14
C ASP A 45 -10.96 -9.26 15.68
N SER A 46 -10.01 -9.76 14.88
CA SER A 46 -9.06 -10.79 15.31
C SER A 46 -8.13 -10.35 16.46
N LYS A 47 -8.01 -9.04 16.72
CA LYS A 47 -7.11 -8.44 17.74
C LYS A 47 -5.64 -8.85 17.63
N LYS A 48 -5.25 -9.48 16.52
CA LYS A 48 -3.89 -9.98 16.26
C LYS A 48 -2.92 -8.89 15.79
N TYR A 49 -3.46 -7.82 15.21
CA TYR A 49 -2.68 -6.79 14.53
C TYR A 49 -2.69 -5.50 15.33
N TRP A 50 -1.54 -4.82 15.43
CA TRP A 50 -1.46 -3.48 16.05
C TRP A 50 -1.76 -2.36 15.06
N GLY A 51 -1.61 -2.64 13.76
CA GLY A 51 -1.74 -1.67 12.69
C GLY A 51 -1.72 -2.34 11.33
N PHE A 52 -1.79 -1.54 10.28
CA PHE A 52 -1.85 -2.00 8.90
C PHE A 52 -0.95 -1.13 8.01
N TYR A 53 -0.49 -1.70 6.91
CA TYR A 53 0.02 -0.94 5.77
C TYR A 53 -0.72 -1.37 4.51
N ILE A 54 -0.66 -0.54 3.48
CA ILE A 54 -1.27 -0.85 2.19
C ILE A 54 -0.16 -1.29 1.25
N GLU A 55 -0.33 -2.48 0.66
CA GLU A 55 0.59 -3.03 -0.32
C GLU A 55 -0.05 -3.04 -1.71
N PRO A 56 0.63 -2.53 -2.74
CA PRO A 56 0.21 -2.74 -4.11
C PRO A 56 0.44 -4.21 -4.47
N ARG A 57 -0.63 -4.95 -4.79
CA ARG A 57 -0.50 -6.34 -5.28
C ARG A 57 0.25 -6.38 -6.61
N ASP A 58 -0.10 -5.47 -7.51
CA ASP A 58 0.67 -5.16 -8.72
C ASP A 58 0.76 -3.64 -8.84
N GLU A 59 1.94 -3.12 -9.16
CA GLU A 59 2.16 -1.68 -9.37
C GLU A 59 1.27 -1.14 -10.50
N LYS A 60 0.97 -1.96 -11.51
CA LYS A 60 0.08 -1.63 -12.63
C LYS A 60 -1.41 -1.65 -12.29
N ASN A 61 -1.82 -2.24 -11.17
CA ASN A 61 -3.24 -2.44 -10.81
C ASN A 61 -3.67 -1.71 -9.52
N CYS A 62 -2.72 -1.11 -8.80
CA CYS A 62 -2.99 -0.30 -7.62
C CYS A 62 -2.99 1.20 -7.97
N CYS A 63 -3.78 2.01 -7.27
CA CYS A 63 -3.86 3.44 -7.56
C CYS A 63 -2.57 4.19 -7.21
N THR A 64 -2.30 5.28 -7.93
CA THR A 64 -1.12 6.13 -7.70
C THR A 64 -1.10 6.72 -6.29
N SER A 65 -2.27 7.05 -5.75
CA SER A 65 -2.44 7.56 -4.39
C SER A 65 -1.92 6.55 -3.33
N VAL A 66 -2.11 5.24 -3.55
CA VAL A 66 -1.55 4.21 -2.65
C VAL A 66 -0.03 4.06 -2.83
N LEU A 67 0.51 4.28 -4.03
CA LEU A 67 1.97 4.27 -4.24
C LEU A 67 2.66 5.36 -3.41
N ALA A 68 2.02 6.52 -3.24
CA ALA A 68 2.52 7.58 -2.36
C ALA A 68 2.46 7.20 -0.87
N LEU A 69 1.55 6.31 -0.48
CA LEU A 69 1.39 5.80 0.89
C LEU A 69 2.21 4.52 1.15
N ARG A 70 3.02 4.07 0.19
CA ARG A 70 3.85 2.87 0.32
C ARG A 70 4.78 3.03 1.53
N LYS A 71 4.86 1.98 2.36
CA LYS A 71 5.62 1.94 3.64
C LYS A 71 5.07 2.79 4.79
N LYS A 72 3.92 3.46 4.62
CA LYS A 72 3.24 4.13 5.73
C LYS A 72 2.50 3.11 6.58
N HIS A 73 2.74 3.16 7.89
CA HIS A 73 2.00 2.34 8.85
C HIS A 73 0.84 3.17 9.40
N PHE A 74 -0.32 2.54 9.45
CA PHE A 74 -1.53 3.11 10.03
C PHE A 74 -1.85 2.35 11.32
N PRO A 75 -2.10 3.04 12.44
CA PRO A 75 -2.68 2.39 13.61
C PRO A 75 -4.07 1.85 13.27
N ILE A 76 -4.50 0.83 14.03
CA ILE A 76 -5.74 0.08 13.77
C ILE A 76 -6.99 0.95 13.57
N ASN A 77 -7.07 2.10 14.25
CA ASN A 77 -8.23 3.01 14.19
C ASN A 77 -8.16 4.07 13.09
N SER A 78 -7.03 4.21 12.38
CA SER A 78 -6.84 5.26 11.37
C SER A 78 -6.47 4.70 10.00
N VAL A 79 -6.82 3.43 9.75
CA VAL A 79 -6.58 2.79 8.47
C VAL A 79 -7.61 3.33 7.47
N PRO A 80 -7.19 3.93 6.35
CA PRO A 80 -8.13 4.36 5.34
C PRO A 80 -8.78 3.13 4.67
N ALA A 81 -10.07 3.27 4.36
CA ALA A 81 -10.77 2.29 3.55
C ALA A 81 -10.14 2.23 2.15
N LEU A 82 -10.19 1.05 1.53
CA LEU A 82 -9.88 0.90 0.10
C LEU A 82 -11.19 0.63 -0.65
N PRO A 83 -11.34 1.15 -1.89
CA PRO A 83 -10.46 2.10 -2.58
C PRO A 83 -10.34 3.45 -1.84
N LEU A 84 -9.22 4.16 -2.02
CA LEU A 84 -9.11 5.54 -1.54
C LEU A 84 -10.05 6.45 -2.33
N ASP A 85 -10.50 7.54 -1.72
CA ASP A 85 -11.41 8.51 -2.35
C ASP A 85 -10.84 9.03 -3.69
N ASP A 86 -9.53 9.27 -3.76
CA ASP A 86 -8.83 9.74 -4.95
C ASP A 86 -8.31 8.59 -5.86
N CYS A 87 -9.00 7.44 -5.88
CA CYS A 87 -8.58 6.30 -6.70
C CYS A 87 -8.99 6.48 -8.18
N SER A 88 -8.01 6.73 -9.05
CA SER A 88 -8.22 6.86 -10.51
C SER A 88 -8.55 5.55 -11.25
N LYS A 89 -8.51 4.38 -10.58
CA LYS A 89 -8.71 3.07 -11.22
C LYS A 89 -10.13 2.55 -11.05
N LYS A 90 -10.70 2.08 -12.17
CA LYS A 90 -12.01 1.39 -12.20
C LYS A 90 -12.03 0.09 -11.41
N ILE A 91 -10.89 -0.61 -11.36
CA ILE A 91 -10.72 -1.83 -10.57
C ILE A 91 -9.42 -1.67 -9.77
N CYS A 92 -9.57 -1.55 -8.44
CA CYS A 92 -8.46 -1.35 -7.53
C CYS A 92 -8.04 -2.67 -6.88
N HIS A 93 -6.79 -3.08 -7.08
CA HIS A 93 -6.24 -4.32 -6.50
C HIS A 93 -5.30 -4.09 -5.31
N CYS A 94 -5.37 -2.91 -4.68
CA CYS A 94 -4.61 -2.63 -3.46
C CYS A 94 -5.14 -3.48 -2.29
N LYS A 95 -4.26 -3.83 -1.34
CA LYS A 95 -4.62 -4.70 -0.20
C LYS A 95 -4.05 -4.17 1.11
N HIS A 96 -4.83 -4.28 2.18
CA HIS A 96 -4.34 -4.10 3.54
C HIS A 96 -3.55 -5.31 4.01
N VAL A 97 -2.39 -5.06 4.58
CA VAL A 97 -1.56 -6.07 5.22
C VAL A 97 -1.44 -5.71 6.69
N GLY A 98 -1.86 -6.65 7.54
CA GLY A 98 -1.83 -6.50 8.99
C GLY A 98 -0.41 -6.63 9.53
N LEU A 99 -0.05 -5.72 10.44
CA LEU A 99 1.21 -5.72 11.16
C LEU A 99 0.97 -6.37 12.54
N VAL A 100 1.60 -7.51 12.78
CA VAL A 100 1.47 -8.26 14.05
C VAL A 100 2.40 -7.68 15.12
N GLU A 101 3.64 -7.37 14.75
CA GLU A 101 4.66 -6.88 15.68
C GLU A 101 4.81 -5.36 15.64
N LYS A 102 4.58 -4.70 16.78
CA LYS A 102 4.91 -3.28 16.92
C LYS A 102 6.40 -3.17 17.21
N ARG A 103 7.20 -2.81 16.20
CA ARG A 103 8.62 -2.52 16.41
C ARG A 103 8.74 -1.47 17.51
N ARG A 104 9.45 -1.81 18.58
CA ARG A 104 9.72 -0.84 19.65
C ARG A 104 10.43 0.36 19.03
N PRO A 105 10.00 1.59 19.36
CA PRO A 105 10.60 2.78 18.81
C PRO A 105 12.08 2.84 19.18
N VAL A 106 12.88 3.48 18.33
CA VAL A 106 14.34 3.49 18.43
C VAL A 106 14.83 3.98 19.80
N TYR A 107 14.08 4.85 20.48
CA TYR A 107 14.39 5.34 21.83
C TYR A 107 14.31 4.27 22.94
N GLN A 108 13.64 3.13 22.70
CA GLN A 108 13.60 1.95 23.58
C GLN A 108 14.66 0.90 23.22
N ARG A 109 15.40 1.07 22.11
CA ARG A 109 16.67 0.34 21.98
C ARG A 109 17.58 0.85 23.08
N ARG A 110 18.31 -0.05 23.71
CA ARG A 110 19.28 0.22 24.78
C ARG A 110 20.03 1.53 24.49
N ARG A 111 19.65 2.62 25.17
CA ARG A 111 20.47 3.82 25.36
C ARG A 111 21.58 3.52 26.37
N THR A 112 22.08 2.29 26.37
CA THR A 112 23.17 1.94 27.26
C THR A 112 24.40 2.46 26.55
N ASN A 113 25.00 3.50 27.11
CA ASN A 113 26.28 4.01 26.65
C ASN A 113 27.23 2.80 26.61
N ASP A 114 27.84 2.53 25.45
CA ASP A 114 28.73 1.39 25.33
C ASP A 114 29.87 1.58 26.32
N ARG A 115 29.98 0.70 27.32
CA ARG A 115 31.07 0.74 28.33
C ARG A 115 32.45 0.63 27.69
N ARG A 116 32.55 0.22 26.42
CA ARG A 116 33.80 0.23 25.65
C ARG A 116 34.34 1.64 25.41
N GLY A 117 33.52 2.68 25.52
CA GLY A 117 33.97 4.07 25.43
C GLY A 117 34.90 4.48 26.59
N SER A 118 34.66 3.97 27.81
CA SER A 118 35.48 4.28 28.99
C SER A 118 36.71 3.38 29.14
N ILE A 119 36.82 2.32 28.33
CA ILE A 119 37.93 1.35 28.33
C ILE A 119 38.62 1.39 26.95
N ARG A 120 38.77 2.59 26.38
CA ARG A 120 39.59 2.78 25.18
C ARG A 120 40.91 3.40 25.60
N PHE A 121 41.87 2.54 25.93
CA PHE A 121 43.26 2.91 26.25
C PHE A 121 44.09 3.18 24.97
N GLU A 122 43.55 3.90 23.98
CA GLU A 122 44.28 4.19 22.74
C GLU A 122 44.51 5.70 22.63
N GLU A 123 45.75 6.16 22.87
CA GLU A 123 46.22 7.52 22.55
C GLU A 123 46.67 7.66 21.07
N VAL A 124 46.67 6.57 20.29
CA VAL A 124 47.40 6.49 19.01
C VAL A 124 46.54 5.91 17.87
N SER A 125 46.79 6.47 16.68
CA SER A 125 46.17 6.26 15.36
C SER A 125 45.47 4.92 15.09
N ASP A 126 44.38 5.01 14.34
CA ASP A 126 43.60 3.90 13.76
C ASP A 126 44.46 2.66 13.44
N ARG A 127 44.23 1.55 14.14
CA ARG A 127 44.88 0.25 13.90
C ARG A 127 44.58 -0.33 12.51
N ARG A 128 43.67 0.29 11.74
CA ARG A 128 43.41 -0.02 10.32
C ARG A 128 44.38 0.67 9.35
N SER A 129 45.38 1.41 9.83
CA SER A 129 46.42 2.00 8.98
C SER A 129 47.37 0.99 8.33
N HIS A 130 47.31 -0.29 8.72
CA HIS A 130 48.07 -1.32 8.05
C HIS A 130 47.47 -1.68 6.70
N SER A 131 48.31 -1.52 5.67
CA SER A 131 48.18 -2.04 4.31
C SER A 131 47.27 -3.27 4.24
N ASP A 132 46.07 -3.07 3.70
CA ASP A 132 45.12 -4.14 3.45
C ASP A 132 45.78 -5.19 2.54
N ARG A 133 46.04 -6.39 3.08
CA ARG A 133 46.63 -7.51 2.33
C ARG A 133 45.71 -8.03 1.21
N ARG A 134 44.46 -7.54 1.13
CA ARG A 134 43.47 -7.94 0.12
C ARG A 134 43.30 -6.93 -1.01
N SER A 135 44.12 -5.88 -1.07
CA SER A 135 44.07 -4.88 -2.14
C SER A 135 44.25 -5.45 -3.56
N SER A 136 44.91 -6.61 -3.69
CA SER A 136 45.12 -7.29 -4.97
C SER A 136 43.88 -7.95 -5.58
N ASN A 137 42.81 -8.20 -4.81
CA ASN A 137 41.59 -8.85 -5.34
C ASN A 137 40.63 -7.89 -6.04
N TRP A 138 40.91 -6.58 -6.05
CA TRP A 138 40.05 -5.58 -6.70
C TRP A 138 40.47 -5.26 -8.13
N VAL A 139 41.54 -5.87 -8.66
CA VAL A 139 41.89 -5.72 -10.08
C VAL A 139 40.87 -6.49 -10.90
N GLN A 140 39.95 -5.72 -11.50
CA GLN A 140 38.88 -6.14 -12.40
C GLN A 140 39.31 -7.26 -13.36
N HIS A 141 38.70 -8.43 -13.25
CA HIS A 141 38.49 -9.28 -14.41
C HIS A 141 37.44 -8.63 -15.30
N ARG A 142 37.88 -7.80 -16.26
CA ARG A 142 37.14 -7.57 -17.50
C ARG A 142 37.73 -8.49 -18.56
N HIS A 143 36.97 -9.52 -18.92
CA HIS A 143 37.02 -10.16 -20.23
C HIS A 143 35.59 -10.33 -20.71
#